data_AF-B9AFA3-F1
#
_entry.id   AF-B9AFA3-F1
#
_cell.length_a   1.000
_cell.length_b   1.000
_cell.length_c   1.000
_cell.angle_alpha   90.00
_cell.angle_beta   90.00
_cell.angle_gamma   90.00
#
_symmetry.space_group_name_H-M   'P 1'
#
loop_
_entity.id
_entity.type
_entity.pdbx_description
1 polymer ?
#
loop_
_entity_poly.entity_id
_entity_poly.type
_entity_poly.pdbx_seq_one_letter_code
_entity_poly.pdbx_strand_id
1 'polypeptide(L)'
;MFDKIRKAFGGSEKPKAETKQKIESAPEVEETAAPVAETKQETATNKPRIGYIHLSGCTGDGMSLTENYDILDVVLTEMVDIVYGQTLVDLWEMPEMDLCLIEGSVCLQDEHSVHELLEAREKSALICAFGSCALNGCFTTYARGGQQAQPKHESFLPISSLVKVDVALPGCPVAPEMIAKTVVALCNGDMEYLQPALDLAACSNACGCDLLNNIIRQGLCSGCGSCALACQTRAIDMVEGRPTINTDRCIKCGSCYTMCPRSWLPLTQIKKDTGL
;
A
#
# COMPACT_ATOMS: atom_id res chain seq x y z
N MET A 1 16.72 -12.55 7.16
CA MET A 1 15.68 -11.84 7.94
C MET A 1 14.35 -11.90 7.22
N PHE A 2 14.30 -11.44 5.97
CA PHE A 2 13.18 -11.69 5.06
C PHE A 2 12.92 -13.16 4.73
N ASP A 3 13.87 -14.08 4.92
CA ASP A 3 13.59 -15.52 4.79
C ASP A 3 12.60 -16.06 5.84
N LYS A 4 12.55 -15.46 7.04
CA LYS A 4 11.55 -15.81 8.07
C LYS A 4 10.17 -15.28 7.68
N ILE A 5 10.12 -14.10 7.06
CA ILE A 5 8.92 -13.47 6.52
C ILE A 5 8.44 -14.26 5.27
N ARG A 6 9.29 -14.49 4.27
CA ARG A 6 9.03 -15.34 3.09
C ARG A 6 8.53 -16.74 3.46
N LYS A 7 9.11 -17.39 4.48
CA LYS A 7 8.63 -18.70 4.98
C LYS A 7 7.29 -18.61 5.72
N ALA A 8 6.99 -17.50 6.39
CA ALA A 8 5.70 -17.26 7.03
C ALA A 8 4.60 -16.90 6.01
N PHE A 9 4.96 -16.30 4.88
CA PHE A 9 4.02 -15.75 3.89
C PHE A 9 3.81 -16.57 2.60
N GLY A 10 4.44 -17.74 2.49
CA GLY A 10 4.16 -18.68 1.39
C GLY A 10 4.43 -18.10 0.00
N GLY A 11 5.59 -17.44 -0.17
CA GLY A 11 6.01 -16.95 -1.49
C GLY A 11 6.10 -18.09 -2.52
N SER A 12 5.76 -17.80 -3.77
CA SER A 12 5.82 -18.73 -4.89
C SER A 12 7.20 -19.38 -5.01
N GLU A 13 7.24 -20.70 -5.12
CA GLU A 13 8.47 -21.43 -5.44
C GLU A 13 8.97 -21.02 -6.82
N LYS A 14 10.28 -20.76 -6.93
CA LYS A 14 10.96 -20.43 -8.20
C LYS A 14 10.64 -21.49 -9.28
N PRO A 15 10.04 -21.13 -10.43
CA PRO A 15 10.08 -22.01 -11.59
C PRO A 15 11.50 -22.00 -12.16
N LYS A 16 12.07 -23.19 -12.34
CA LYS A 16 13.35 -23.39 -13.02
C LYS A 16 13.23 -22.88 -14.46
N ALA A 17 14.18 -22.03 -14.87
CA ALA A 17 14.28 -21.57 -16.25
C ALA A 17 14.49 -22.76 -17.20
N GLU A 18 13.52 -23.02 -18.08
CA GLU A 18 13.68 -23.91 -19.22
C GLU A 18 14.15 -23.12 -20.44
N THR A 19 15.28 -23.57 -20.97
CA THR A 19 15.99 -23.11 -22.16
C THR A 19 15.07 -23.08 -23.40
N LYS A 20 14.92 -21.91 -24.05
CA LYS A 20 14.35 -21.83 -25.41
C LYS A 20 15.40 -21.40 -26.44
N GLN A 21 15.33 -22.10 -27.57
CA GLN A 21 16.30 -22.15 -28.66
C GLN A 21 16.31 -20.89 -29.54
N LYS A 22 17.49 -20.64 -30.14
CA LYS A 22 17.78 -19.61 -31.15
C LYS A 22 16.89 -19.74 -32.39
N ILE A 23 16.43 -18.59 -32.91
CA ILE A 23 16.05 -18.41 -34.31
C ILE A 23 16.67 -17.10 -34.81
N GLU A 24 17.15 -17.14 -36.05
CA GLU A 24 18.12 -16.25 -36.70
C GLU A 24 17.57 -14.88 -37.17
N SER A 25 18.53 -14.02 -37.46
CA SER A 25 18.59 -12.56 -37.62
C SER A 25 18.12 -11.93 -38.93
N ALA A 26 17.88 -10.61 -38.93
CA ALA A 26 18.41 -9.58 -39.85
C ALA A 26 17.86 -8.18 -39.51
N PRO A 27 18.46 -7.05 -39.98
CA PRO A 27 19.87 -6.64 -40.01
C PRO A 27 20.13 -5.34 -39.20
N GLU A 28 21.41 -5.03 -38.98
CA GLU A 28 21.95 -3.92 -38.18
C GLU A 28 21.72 -2.53 -38.79
N VAL A 29 21.50 -1.54 -37.92
CA VAL A 29 21.73 -0.11 -38.20
C VAL A 29 22.72 0.39 -37.15
N GLU A 30 23.89 0.82 -37.59
CA GLU A 30 24.93 1.45 -36.77
C GLU A 30 24.45 2.84 -36.32
N GLU A 31 24.32 3.03 -35.01
CA GLU A 31 24.44 4.35 -34.38
C GLU A 31 25.46 4.30 -33.26
N THR A 32 26.25 5.37 -33.23
CA THR A 32 27.58 5.50 -32.63
C THR A 32 27.61 5.33 -31.11
N ALA A 33 28.66 4.64 -30.63
CA ALA A 33 28.93 4.32 -29.24
C ALA A 33 29.05 5.56 -28.32
N ALA A 34 28.16 5.64 -27.32
CA ALA A 34 28.39 6.39 -26.09
C ALA A 34 29.19 5.52 -25.10
N PRO A 35 30.04 6.12 -24.25
CA PRO A 35 31.02 5.37 -23.45
C PRO A 35 30.33 4.43 -22.46
N VAL A 36 30.84 3.20 -22.43
CA VAL A 36 30.45 2.11 -21.54
C VAL A 36 30.57 2.59 -20.10
N ALA A 37 29.43 2.83 -19.44
CA ALA A 37 29.39 3.02 -18.00
C ALA A 37 29.77 1.70 -17.35
N GLU A 38 30.92 1.70 -16.67
CA GLU A 38 31.44 0.59 -15.90
C GLU A 38 30.37 0.05 -14.94
N THR A 39 30.09 -1.24 -15.06
CA THR A 39 29.20 -1.96 -14.14
C THR A 39 29.91 -2.02 -12.79
N LYS A 40 29.64 -1.05 -11.91
CA LYS A 40 30.01 -1.17 -10.50
C LYS A 40 29.21 -2.34 -9.93
N GLN A 41 29.90 -3.43 -9.65
CA GLN A 41 29.41 -4.49 -8.77
C GLN A 41 29.11 -3.86 -7.41
N GLU A 42 27.84 -3.59 -7.14
CA GLU A 42 27.40 -3.14 -5.83
C GLU A 42 27.56 -4.29 -4.83
N THR A 43 28.37 -4.03 -3.82
CA THR A 43 28.46 -4.82 -2.60
C THR A 43 27.06 -4.94 -1.98
N ALA A 44 26.55 -6.17 -1.89
CA ALA A 44 25.22 -6.46 -1.38
C ALA A 44 24.99 -5.84 0.01
N THR A 45 24.25 -4.74 0.07
CA THR A 45 23.77 -4.16 1.33
C THR A 45 22.57 -4.95 1.82
N ASN A 46 22.56 -5.31 3.10
CA ASN A 46 21.54 -6.14 3.76
C ASN A 46 20.18 -5.43 3.98
N LYS A 47 19.93 -4.33 3.28
CA LYS A 47 18.74 -3.48 3.44
C LYS A 47 17.54 -4.08 2.69
N PRO A 48 16.31 -3.94 3.22
CA PRO A 48 15.10 -4.27 2.48
C PRO A 48 15.03 -3.49 1.17
N ARG A 49 14.81 -4.18 0.05
CA ARG A 49 14.57 -3.59 -1.26
C ARG A 49 13.09 -3.24 -1.40
N ILE A 50 12.76 -1.96 -1.44
CA ILE A 50 11.39 -1.45 -1.49
C ILE A 50 11.07 -0.86 -2.86
N GLY A 51 9.92 -1.22 -3.40
CA GLY A 51 9.29 -0.52 -4.52
C GLY A 51 8.21 0.43 -4.05
N TYR A 52 8.10 1.58 -4.73
CA TYR A 52 6.95 2.46 -4.62
C TYR A 52 6.27 2.56 -6.00
N ILE A 53 5.11 1.92 -6.15
CA ILE A 53 4.36 1.93 -7.41
C ILE A 53 3.14 2.81 -7.25
N HIS A 54 2.96 3.71 -8.21
CA HIS A 54 1.83 4.64 -8.26
C HIS A 54 0.88 4.23 -9.39
N LEU A 55 -0.27 3.66 -9.01
CA LEU A 55 -1.36 3.37 -9.94
C LEU A 55 -2.28 4.60 -10.06
N SER A 56 -3.60 4.42 -9.95
CA SER A 56 -4.55 5.54 -9.92
C SER A 56 -4.65 6.13 -8.50
N GLY A 57 -3.52 6.68 -8.03
CA GLY A 57 -3.36 7.35 -6.73
C GLY A 57 -3.35 8.87 -6.86
N CYS A 58 -2.96 9.57 -5.79
CA CYS A 58 -2.80 11.02 -5.77
C CYS A 58 -1.40 11.48 -5.35
N THR A 59 -0.48 10.54 -5.14
CA THR A 59 0.85 10.70 -4.52
C THR A 59 0.80 11.15 -3.05
N GLY A 60 -0.40 11.27 -2.47
CA GLY A 60 -0.57 11.77 -1.11
C GLY A 60 0.02 10.83 -0.05
N ASP A 61 0.02 9.52 -0.30
CA ASP A 61 0.62 8.55 0.61
C ASP A 61 2.15 8.59 0.50
N GLY A 62 2.68 8.71 -0.73
CA GLY A 62 4.11 9.00 -0.97
C GLY A 62 4.58 10.30 -0.29
N MET A 63 3.77 11.36 -0.32
CA MET A 63 4.07 12.60 0.41
C MET A 63 4.03 12.40 1.92
N SER A 64 3.04 11.66 2.45
CA SER A 64 2.98 11.36 3.87
C SER A 64 4.21 10.57 4.38
N LEU A 65 4.76 9.69 3.54
CA LEU A 65 6.03 9.01 3.84
C LEU A 65 7.17 10.04 4.03
N THR A 66 7.25 11.05 3.17
CA THR A 66 8.31 12.07 3.22
C THR A 66 8.08 13.15 4.29
N GLU A 67 6.88 13.22 4.88
CA GLU A 67 6.61 14.09 6.03
C GLU A 67 7.20 13.56 7.36
N ASN A 68 7.91 12.43 7.35
CA ASN A 68 8.75 11.97 8.46
C ASN A 68 10.07 12.78 8.55
N TYR A 69 9.96 14.11 8.70
CA TYR A 69 11.04 15.08 8.44
C TYR A 69 12.38 14.76 9.12
N ASP A 70 12.36 14.37 10.40
CA ASP A 70 13.57 14.17 11.21
C ASP A 70 14.31 12.86 10.91
N ILE A 71 13.61 11.88 10.33
CA ILE A 71 14.14 10.52 10.10
C ILE A 71 14.17 10.14 8.62
N LEU A 72 13.66 10.98 7.72
CA LEU A 72 13.53 10.64 6.31
C LEU A 72 14.88 10.30 5.69
N ASP A 73 15.91 11.07 6.00
CA ASP A 73 17.27 10.83 5.53
C ASP A 73 17.78 9.46 6.01
N VAL A 74 17.62 9.14 7.30
CA VAL A 74 18.03 7.87 7.89
C VAL A 74 17.24 6.70 7.28
N VAL A 75 15.93 6.87 7.09
CA VAL A 75 15.09 5.84 6.47
C VAL A 75 15.60 5.51 5.07
N LEU A 76 15.80 6.53 4.23
CA LEU A 76 16.17 6.35 2.83
C LEU A 76 17.65 5.98 2.61
N THR A 77 18.55 6.39 3.51
CA THR A 77 19.99 6.16 3.33
C THR A 77 20.54 5.02 4.17
N GLU A 78 19.89 4.64 5.27
CA GLU A 78 20.41 3.63 6.21
C GLU A 78 19.44 2.45 6.42
N MET A 79 18.12 2.67 6.45
CA MET A 79 17.17 1.61 6.82
C MET A 79 16.65 0.79 5.64
N VAL A 80 16.30 1.43 4.53
CA VAL A 80 15.71 0.78 3.34
C VAL A 80 16.43 1.19 2.07
N ASP A 81 16.24 0.44 1.00
CA ASP A 81 16.73 0.76 -0.33
C ASP A 81 15.53 0.87 -1.28
N ILE A 82 15.19 2.07 -1.74
CA ILE A 82 14.10 2.26 -2.70
C ILE A 82 14.66 1.97 -4.10
N VAL A 83 14.29 0.81 -4.65
CA VAL A 83 14.88 0.27 -5.87
C VAL A 83 14.02 0.47 -7.11
N TYR A 84 12.75 0.85 -6.95
CA TYR A 84 11.82 1.02 -8.05
C TYR A 84 10.69 2.00 -7.71
N GLY A 85 10.18 2.66 -8.74
CA GLY A 85 9.16 3.70 -8.65
C GLY A 85 9.64 4.98 -9.30
N GLN A 86 9.14 5.25 -10.50
CA GLN A 86 9.60 6.33 -11.39
C GLN A 86 9.39 7.73 -10.80
N THR A 87 8.60 7.85 -9.73
CA THR A 87 8.52 9.08 -8.93
C THR A 87 9.83 9.41 -8.21
N LEU A 88 10.62 8.39 -7.84
CA LEU A 88 11.80 8.51 -6.98
C LEU A 88 13.08 7.90 -7.59
N VAL A 89 12.96 6.97 -8.54
CA VAL A 89 14.07 6.18 -9.08
C VAL A 89 14.05 6.21 -10.61
N ASP A 90 15.19 6.55 -11.21
CA ASP A 90 15.39 6.57 -12.67
C ASP A 90 15.62 5.15 -13.23
N LEU A 91 14.63 4.26 -13.04
CA LEU A 91 14.66 2.87 -13.49
C LEU A 91 13.31 2.49 -14.12
N TRP A 92 13.34 1.96 -15.36
CA TRP A 92 12.14 1.58 -16.10
C TRP A 92 11.85 0.07 -16.09
N GLU A 93 12.88 -0.75 -15.84
CA GLU A 93 12.73 -2.20 -15.73
C GLU A 93 12.48 -2.58 -14.27
N MET A 94 11.32 -3.18 -13.98
CA MET A 94 10.97 -3.53 -12.60
C MET A 94 11.91 -4.61 -12.04
N PRO A 95 12.62 -4.36 -10.91
CA PRO A 95 13.50 -5.34 -10.30
C PRO A 95 12.74 -6.26 -9.33
N GLU A 96 13.41 -7.28 -8.78
CA GLU A 96 12.90 -8.02 -7.62
C GLU A 96 12.94 -7.14 -6.35
N MET A 97 11.87 -7.24 -5.55
CA MET A 97 11.62 -6.43 -4.36
C MET A 97 11.21 -7.28 -3.15
N ASP A 98 11.60 -6.86 -1.95
CA ASP A 98 11.17 -7.48 -0.70
C ASP A 98 9.77 -7.01 -0.30
N LEU A 99 9.49 -5.73 -0.52
CA LEU A 99 8.21 -5.08 -0.26
C LEU A 99 7.88 -4.13 -1.40
N CYS A 100 6.66 -4.19 -1.91
CA CYS A 100 6.15 -3.18 -2.82
C CYS A 100 5.00 -2.41 -2.15
N LEU A 101 5.21 -1.12 -1.95
CA LEU A 101 4.20 -0.16 -1.55
C LEU A 101 3.43 0.25 -2.81
N ILE A 102 2.17 -0.15 -2.91
CA ILE A 102 1.33 0.19 -4.06
C ILE A 102 0.31 1.23 -3.63
N GLU A 103 0.44 2.44 -4.19
CA GLU A 103 -0.50 3.54 -3.99
C GLU A 103 -1.55 3.54 -5.10
N GLY A 104 -2.80 3.81 -4.74
CA GLY A 104 -3.88 4.01 -5.69
C GLY A 104 -4.65 2.75 -6.04
N SER A 105 -5.89 2.94 -6.50
CA SER A 105 -6.71 1.86 -7.07
C SER A 105 -6.23 1.49 -8.48
N VAL A 106 -6.67 0.35 -8.99
CA VAL A 106 -6.38 -0.08 -10.36
C VAL A 106 -7.56 0.22 -11.29
N CYS A 107 -7.29 0.91 -12.40
CA CYS A 107 -8.27 1.13 -13.47
C CYS A 107 -8.33 -0.11 -14.38
N LEU A 108 -9.49 -0.75 -14.52
CA LEU A 108 -9.61 -1.97 -15.31
C LEU A 108 -9.51 -1.74 -16.82
N GLN A 109 -9.72 -0.50 -17.29
CA GLN A 109 -9.68 -0.14 -18.71
C GLN A 109 -8.31 0.39 -19.16
N ASP A 110 -7.33 0.46 -18.24
CA ASP A 110 -5.95 0.82 -18.53
C ASP A 110 -5.05 -0.42 -18.46
N GLU A 111 -4.59 -0.90 -19.62
CA GLU A 111 -3.82 -2.14 -19.73
C GLU A 111 -2.48 -2.06 -19.01
N HIS A 112 -1.84 -0.88 -19.02
CA HIS A 112 -0.56 -0.67 -18.35
C HIS A 112 -0.70 -0.79 -16.83
N SER A 113 -1.69 -0.13 -16.22
CA SER A 113 -1.96 -0.25 -14.78
C SER A 113 -2.20 -1.69 -14.34
N VAL A 114 -2.93 -2.47 -15.14
CA VAL A 114 -3.20 -3.89 -14.84
C VAL A 114 -1.91 -4.71 -14.95
N HIS A 115 -1.14 -4.52 -16.03
CA HIS A 115 0.13 -5.22 -16.22
C HIS A 115 1.12 -4.91 -15.10
N GLU A 116 1.30 -3.64 -14.76
CA GLU A 116 2.23 -3.20 -13.72
C GLU A 116 1.86 -3.78 -12.35
N LEU A 117 0.57 -3.85 -12.00
CA LEU A 117 0.14 -4.47 -10.76
C LEU A 117 0.42 -5.99 -10.72
N LEU A 118 0.20 -6.69 -11.83
CA LEU A 118 0.48 -8.13 -11.93
C LEU A 118 1.98 -8.40 -11.85
N GLU A 119 2.79 -7.63 -12.57
CA GLU A 119 4.25 -7.71 -12.55
C GLU A 119 4.80 -7.40 -11.14
N ALA A 120 4.25 -6.39 -10.47
CA ALA A 120 4.60 -6.07 -9.08
C ALA A 120 4.36 -7.25 -8.15
N ARG A 121 3.26 -8.00 -8.33
CA ARG A 121 2.99 -9.21 -7.54
C ARG A 121 3.98 -10.33 -7.84
N GLU A 122 4.38 -10.50 -9.08
CA GLU A 122 5.36 -11.52 -9.47
C GLU A 122 6.76 -11.21 -8.92
N LYS A 123 7.17 -9.93 -8.95
CA LYS A 123 8.52 -9.49 -8.57
C LYS A 123 8.67 -9.11 -7.10
N SER A 124 7.58 -9.03 -6.34
CA SER A 124 7.61 -8.65 -4.92
C SER A 124 7.34 -9.84 -4.00
N ALA A 125 8.14 -9.96 -2.94
CA ALA A 125 7.86 -10.93 -1.88
C ALA A 125 6.58 -10.56 -1.09
N LEU A 126 6.40 -9.27 -0.78
CA LEU A 126 5.21 -8.75 -0.12
C LEU A 126 4.60 -7.58 -0.91
N ILE A 127 3.27 -7.54 -0.98
CA ILE A 127 2.53 -6.35 -1.43
C ILE A 127 1.91 -5.66 -0.22
N CYS A 128 2.14 -4.35 -0.12
CA CYS A 128 1.41 -3.48 0.78
C CYS A 128 0.43 -2.61 -0.01
N ALA A 129 -0.86 -2.71 0.32
CA ALA A 129 -1.84 -1.70 -0.09
C ALA A 129 -1.55 -0.41 0.69
N PHE A 130 -0.94 0.55 0.02
CA PHE A 130 -0.48 1.79 0.62
C PHE A 130 -1.54 2.89 0.40
N GLY A 131 -2.25 3.23 1.46
CA GLY A 131 -3.39 4.15 1.40
C GLY A 131 -4.72 3.47 1.11
N SER A 132 -5.81 4.17 1.45
CA SER A 132 -7.17 3.65 1.30
C SER A 132 -7.54 3.40 -0.17
N CYS A 133 -7.00 4.16 -1.13
CA CYS A 133 -7.28 3.93 -2.55
C CYS A 133 -6.85 2.52 -2.99
N ALA A 134 -5.63 2.10 -2.61
CA ALA A 134 -5.14 0.76 -2.90
C ALA A 134 -5.92 -0.31 -2.11
N LEU A 135 -6.21 -0.05 -0.83
CA LEU A 135 -6.85 -1.02 0.06
C LEU A 135 -8.32 -1.29 -0.29
N ASN A 136 -9.12 -0.24 -0.43
CA ASN A 136 -10.59 -0.34 -0.53
C ASN A 136 -11.21 0.57 -1.59
N GLY A 137 -10.39 1.15 -2.48
CA GLY A 137 -10.82 2.05 -3.55
C GLY A 137 -11.03 3.49 -3.08
N CYS A 138 -11.32 3.75 -1.81
CA CYS A 138 -11.56 5.10 -1.29
C CYS A 138 -12.55 5.89 -2.18
N PHE A 139 -12.21 7.13 -2.55
CA PHE A 139 -13.02 7.98 -3.41
C PHE A 139 -13.14 7.51 -4.88
N THR A 140 -12.29 6.59 -5.37
CA THR A 140 -12.39 6.10 -6.76
C THR A 140 -13.55 5.12 -6.93
N THR A 141 -14.11 4.63 -5.81
CA THR A 141 -15.38 3.90 -5.79
C THR A 141 -16.56 4.72 -6.34
N TYR A 142 -16.42 6.04 -6.45
CA TYR A 142 -17.40 6.93 -7.08
C TYR A 142 -17.17 7.16 -8.58
N ALA A 143 -16.04 6.69 -9.12
CA ALA A 143 -15.74 6.82 -10.54
C ALA A 143 -16.79 6.07 -11.39
N ARG A 144 -17.16 6.68 -12.52
CA ARG A 144 -18.20 6.19 -13.43
C ARG A 144 -17.94 6.52 -14.90
N GLY A 145 -16.70 6.88 -15.23
CA GLY A 145 -16.29 7.23 -16.59
C GLY A 145 -16.98 8.48 -17.15
N GLY A 146 -16.99 8.58 -18.47
CA GLY A 146 -17.63 9.67 -19.22
C GLY A 146 -16.82 10.97 -19.28
N GLN A 147 -15.67 11.06 -18.62
CA GLN A 147 -14.80 12.24 -18.65
C GLN A 147 -13.71 12.12 -19.73
N GLN A 148 -13.45 13.22 -20.46
CA GLN A 148 -12.39 13.30 -21.47
C GLN A 148 -11.00 13.32 -20.82
N ALA A 149 -9.92 12.89 -21.50
CA ALA A 149 -9.85 12.37 -22.88
C ALA A 149 -10.07 10.85 -22.99
N GLN A 150 -10.34 10.17 -21.87
CA GLN A 150 -10.60 8.73 -21.83
C GLN A 150 -11.97 8.45 -21.19
N PRO A 151 -13.09 8.68 -21.91
CA PRO A 151 -14.43 8.43 -21.38
C PRO A 151 -14.65 6.97 -20.94
N LYS A 152 -13.85 6.05 -21.48
CA LYS A 152 -13.88 4.62 -21.14
C LYS A 152 -13.26 4.27 -19.78
N HIS A 153 -12.47 5.15 -19.16
CA HIS A 153 -11.86 4.88 -17.84
C HIS A 153 -12.92 5.06 -16.76
N GLU A 154 -13.61 3.97 -16.44
CA GLU A 154 -14.83 3.97 -15.64
C GLU A 154 -14.66 3.20 -14.33
N SER A 155 -13.99 2.05 -14.36
CA SER A 155 -14.01 1.08 -13.27
C SER A 155 -12.67 1.06 -12.54
N PHE A 156 -12.69 1.47 -11.28
CA PHE A 156 -11.53 1.46 -10.40
C PHE A 156 -11.80 0.52 -9.23
N LEU A 157 -10.89 -0.44 -9.02
CA LEU A 157 -11.00 -1.44 -7.96
C LEU A 157 -9.82 -1.32 -6.97
N PRO A 158 -9.99 -1.75 -5.72
CA PRO A 158 -8.83 -1.98 -4.84
C PRO A 158 -7.92 -3.04 -5.44
N ILE A 159 -6.62 -2.97 -5.15
CA ILE A 159 -5.63 -3.87 -5.76
C ILE A 159 -5.84 -5.34 -5.37
N SER A 160 -6.47 -5.58 -4.21
CA SER A 160 -6.86 -6.90 -3.71
C SER A 160 -7.82 -7.65 -4.63
N SER A 161 -8.48 -6.94 -5.56
CA SER A 161 -9.37 -7.57 -6.56
C SER A 161 -8.62 -8.29 -7.68
N LEU A 162 -7.33 -7.98 -7.90
CA LEU A 162 -6.52 -8.60 -8.94
C LEU A 162 -5.34 -9.41 -8.37
N VAL A 163 -4.76 -8.99 -7.25
CA VAL A 163 -3.58 -9.64 -6.65
C VAL A 163 -3.76 -9.85 -5.15
N LYS A 164 -3.06 -10.83 -4.59
CA LYS A 164 -3.00 -11.02 -3.14
C LYS A 164 -2.21 -9.86 -2.50
N VAL A 165 -2.87 -9.17 -1.57
CA VAL A 165 -2.26 -8.16 -0.69
C VAL A 165 -1.85 -8.82 0.61
N ASP A 166 -0.64 -8.54 1.09
CA ASP A 166 -0.12 -9.12 2.33
C ASP A 166 -0.24 -8.15 3.51
N VAL A 167 -0.08 -6.85 3.27
CA VAL A 167 -0.11 -5.82 4.30
C VAL A 167 -0.99 -4.66 3.82
N ALA A 168 -1.69 -3.99 4.73
CA ALA A 168 -2.48 -2.82 4.40
C ALA A 168 -2.21 -1.66 5.36
N LEU A 169 -2.01 -0.47 4.80
CA LEU A 169 -1.89 0.78 5.53
C LEU A 169 -3.08 1.68 5.15
N PRO A 170 -4.16 1.70 5.95
CA PRO A 170 -5.33 2.53 5.67
C PRO A 170 -5.08 4.01 5.99
N GLY A 171 -5.74 4.89 5.24
CA GLY A 171 -5.71 6.34 5.42
C GLY A 171 -5.82 7.07 4.08
N CYS A 172 -6.27 8.33 4.10
CA CYS A 172 -6.33 9.20 2.92
C CYS A 172 -5.81 10.62 3.25
N PRO A 173 -4.49 10.80 3.43
CA PRO A 173 -3.43 9.78 3.31
C PRO A 173 -3.23 8.96 4.59
N VAL A 174 -2.39 7.92 4.53
CA VAL A 174 -1.86 7.24 5.72
C VAL A 174 -1.14 8.25 6.60
N ALA A 175 -1.16 8.08 7.93
CA ALA A 175 -0.41 8.97 8.84
C ALA A 175 1.11 8.71 8.75
N PRO A 176 1.98 9.75 8.71
CA PRO A 176 3.43 9.59 8.59
C PRO A 176 4.02 8.63 9.63
N GLU A 177 3.53 8.71 10.87
CA GLU A 177 4.01 7.88 11.99
C GLU A 177 3.63 6.41 11.82
N MET A 178 2.47 6.13 11.20
CA MET A 178 2.06 4.76 10.89
C MET A 178 2.96 4.14 9.82
N ILE A 179 3.36 4.93 8.84
CA ILE A 179 4.30 4.52 7.79
C ILE A 179 5.65 4.19 8.41
N ALA A 180 6.23 5.13 9.16
CA ALA A 180 7.55 4.96 9.79
C ALA A 180 7.59 3.74 10.71
N LYS A 181 6.59 3.59 11.59
CA LYS A 181 6.52 2.42 12.49
C LYS A 181 6.38 1.11 11.73
N THR A 182 5.65 1.08 10.62
CA THR A 182 5.51 -0.12 9.79
C THR A 182 6.84 -0.48 9.12
N VAL A 183 7.54 0.51 8.55
CA VAL A 183 8.88 0.29 7.97
C VAL A 183 9.84 -0.26 9.02
N VAL A 184 9.90 0.37 10.20
CA VAL A 184 10.75 -0.09 11.30
C VAL A 184 10.36 -1.50 11.77
N ALA A 185 9.07 -1.79 11.90
CA ALA A 185 8.59 -3.12 12.28
C ALA A 185 8.96 -4.18 11.24
N LEU A 186 8.89 -3.86 9.94
CA LEU A 186 9.33 -4.75 8.86
C LEU A 186 10.85 -4.96 8.89
N CYS A 187 11.63 -3.89 9.05
CA CYS A 187 13.08 -3.96 9.19
C CYS A 187 13.50 -4.81 10.40
N ASN A 188 12.74 -4.78 11.51
CA ASN A 188 13.02 -5.54 12.72
C ASN A 188 12.37 -6.94 12.73
N GLY A 189 11.47 -7.24 11.79
CA GLY A 189 10.69 -8.47 11.77
C GLY A 189 9.71 -8.58 12.95
N ASP A 190 9.19 -7.46 13.44
CA ASP A 190 8.19 -7.40 14.52
C ASP A 190 6.79 -7.75 13.98
N MET A 191 6.54 -9.06 13.87
CA MET A 191 5.27 -9.58 13.36
C MET A 191 4.09 -9.29 14.30
N GLU A 192 4.33 -9.13 15.60
CA GLU A 192 3.28 -8.82 16.57
C GLU A 192 2.73 -7.41 16.31
N TYR A 193 3.61 -6.45 16.04
CA TYR A 193 3.20 -5.10 15.65
C TYR A 193 2.48 -5.08 14.29
N LEU A 194 2.94 -5.88 13.33
CA LEU A 194 2.39 -5.90 11.97
C LEU A 194 1.04 -6.61 11.85
N GLN A 195 0.67 -7.47 12.80
CA GLN A 195 -0.53 -8.33 12.72
C GLN A 195 -1.81 -7.57 12.34
N PRO A 196 -2.12 -6.38 12.88
CA PRO A 196 -3.31 -5.63 12.48
C PRO A 196 -3.29 -5.20 11.01
N ALA A 197 -2.12 -4.83 10.48
CA ALA A 197 -1.95 -4.43 9.08
C ALA A 197 -2.14 -5.63 8.14
N LEU A 198 -1.77 -6.83 8.60
CA LEU A 198 -2.01 -8.10 7.91
C LEU A 198 -3.51 -8.45 7.89
N ASP A 199 -4.18 -8.33 9.03
CA ASP A 199 -5.62 -8.62 9.13
C ASP A 199 -6.45 -7.64 8.27
N LEU A 200 -6.04 -6.38 8.21
CA LEU A 200 -6.66 -5.36 7.37
C LEU A 200 -6.49 -5.62 5.87
N ALA A 201 -5.47 -6.36 5.44
CA ALA A 201 -5.29 -6.70 4.02
C ALA A 201 -6.43 -7.53 3.45
N ALA A 202 -7.22 -8.21 4.30
CA ALA A 202 -8.42 -8.94 3.90
C ALA A 202 -9.63 -8.02 3.63
N CYS A 203 -9.57 -6.74 4.01
CA CYS A 203 -10.68 -5.79 3.88
C CYS A 203 -10.59 -4.99 2.57
N SER A 204 -11.41 -5.36 1.58
CA SER A 204 -11.44 -4.71 0.25
C SER A 204 -12.54 -3.66 0.09
N ASN A 205 -13.35 -3.42 1.11
CA ASN A 205 -14.42 -2.42 1.08
C ASN A 205 -14.50 -1.70 2.42
N ALA A 206 -14.76 -0.39 2.39
CA ALA A 206 -14.98 0.37 3.60
C ALA A 206 -15.96 1.53 3.38
N CYS A 207 -16.65 1.91 4.45
CA CYS A 207 -17.58 3.02 4.46
C CYS A 207 -17.80 3.52 5.89
N GLY A 208 -18.24 4.77 6.06
CA GLY A 208 -18.77 5.21 7.35
C GLY A 208 -19.83 4.27 7.91
N CYS A 209 -20.63 3.63 7.03
CA CYS A 209 -21.67 2.67 7.40
C CYS A 209 -21.13 1.44 8.16
N ASP A 210 -19.83 1.16 8.13
CA ASP A 210 -19.22 0.08 8.91
C ASP A 210 -19.37 0.31 10.41
N LEU A 211 -19.42 1.57 10.86
CA LEU A 211 -19.75 1.90 12.25
C LEU A 211 -21.17 1.48 12.61
N LEU A 212 -22.12 1.64 11.70
CA LEU A 212 -23.50 1.22 11.93
C LEU A 212 -23.59 -0.31 11.93
N ASN A 213 -23.03 -0.96 10.91
CA ASN A 213 -23.15 -2.40 10.69
C ASN A 213 -22.36 -3.24 11.69
N ASN A 214 -21.12 -2.86 11.97
CA ASN A 214 -20.16 -3.71 12.67
C ASN A 214 -19.96 -3.27 14.14
N ILE A 215 -20.35 -2.04 14.52
CA ILE A 215 -20.17 -1.54 15.90
C ILE A 215 -21.50 -1.26 16.59
N ILE A 216 -22.37 -0.43 16.01
CA ILE A 216 -23.61 0.02 16.67
C ILE A 216 -24.64 -1.09 16.70
N ARG A 217 -24.93 -1.73 15.56
CA ARG A 217 -25.88 -2.86 15.49
C ARG A 217 -25.44 -4.06 16.32
N GLN A 218 -24.13 -4.21 16.53
CA GLN A 218 -23.54 -5.25 17.39
C GLN A 218 -23.58 -4.89 18.88
N GLY A 219 -24.06 -3.70 19.26
CA GLY A 219 -24.12 -3.26 20.65
C GLY A 219 -22.76 -2.90 21.26
N LEU A 220 -21.72 -2.71 20.44
CA LEU A 220 -20.34 -2.46 20.89
C LEU A 220 -20.03 -0.97 21.11
N CYS A 221 -20.86 -0.07 20.55
CA CYS A 221 -20.62 1.37 20.61
C CYS A 221 -20.69 1.92 22.03
N SER A 222 -19.63 2.61 22.47
CA SER A 222 -19.53 3.28 23.77
C SER A 222 -19.66 4.81 23.69
N GLY A 223 -19.83 5.39 22.49
CA GLY A 223 -19.99 6.83 22.31
C GLY A 223 -18.73 7.67 22.52
N CYS A 224 -17.52 7.08 22.44
CA CYS A 224 -16.26 7.76 22.72
C CYS A 224 -15.84 8.86 21.72
N GLY A 225 -16.36 8.85 20.48
CA GLY A 225 -16.05 9.87 19.47
C GLY A 225 -14.76 9.64 18.65
N SER A 226 -14.00 8.56 18.87
CA SER A 226 -12.77 8.28 18.10
C SER A 226 -12.98 8.24 16.58
N CYS A 227 -14.14 7.76 16.13
CA CYS A 227 -14.49 7.72 14.71
C CYS A 227 -14.67 9.13 14.10
N ALA A 228 -15.25 10.08 14.85
CA ALA A 228 -15.39 11.47 14.42
C ALA A 228 -14.03 12.18 14.37
N LEU A 229 -13.18 11.93 15.37
CA LEU A 229 -11.81 12.45 15.42
C LEU A 229 -10.97 11.97 14.23
N ALA A 230 -11.03 10.68 13.93
CA ALA A 230 -10.27 10.03 12.86
C ALA A 230 -10.75 10.37 11.44
N CYS A 231 -11.98 10.89 11.28
CA CYS A 231 -12.53 11.20 9.97
C CYS A 231 -11.86 12.44 9.36
N GLN A 232 -10.95 12.23 8.41
CA GLN A 232 -10.18 13.28 7.73
C GLN A 232 -11.06 14.31 7.01
N THR A 233 -12.22 13.91 6.48
CA THR A 233 -13.15 14.80 5.78
C THR A 233 -14.23 15.43 6.68
N ARG A 234 -14.19 15.13 7.99
CA ARG A 234 -15.21 15.55 8.97
C ARG A 234 -16.63 15.16 8.55
N ALA A 235 -16.76 13.95 7.99
CA ALA A 235 -18.05 13.38 7.58
C ALA A 235 -18.85 12.78 8.75
N ILE A 236 -18.28 12.71 9.96
CA ILE A 236 -18.92 12.10 11.12
C ILE A 236 -19.04 13.15 12.22
N ASP A 237 -20.25 13.33 12.74
CA ASP A 237 -20.57 14.12 13.92
C ASP A 237 -21.09 13.21 15.04
N MET A 238 -21.20 13.71 16.27
CA MET A 238 -21.69 12.97 17.43
C MET A 238 -22.97 13.59 17.98
N VAL A 239 -24.12 12.93 17.76
CA VAL A 239 -25.43 13.36 18.25
C VAL A 239 -25.85 12.41 19.38
N GLU A 240 -26.15 12.95 20.56
CA GLU A 240 -26.57 12.18 21.74
C GLU A 240 -25.61 11.00 22.06
N GLY A 241 -24.31 11.18 21.84
CA GLY A 241 -23.29 10.15 22.08
C GLY A 241 -23.30 9.01 21.05
N ARG A 242 -23.86 9.21 19.85
CA ARG A 242 -23.80 8.28 18.72
C ARG A 242 -23.28 8.98 17.46
N PRO A 243 -22.52 8.27 16.60
CA PRO A 243 -22.01 8.87 15.37
C PRO A 243 -23.12 9.01 14.33
N THR A 244 -23.22 10.18 13.73
CA THR A 244 -24.07 10.50 12.59
C THR A 244 -23.20 10.78 11.38
N ILE A 245 -23.54 10.20 10.22
CA ILE A 245 -22.66 10.17 9.05
C ILE A 245 -23.24 11.02 7.94
N ASN A 246 -22.51 12.04 7.51
CA ASN A 246 -22.76 12.79 6.30
C ASN A 246 -22.18 12.03 5.09
N THR A 247 -23.06 11.39 4.32
CA THR A 247 -22.68 10.58 3.16
C THR A 247 -22.04 11.39 2.04
N ASP A 248 -22.38 12.68 1.92
CA ASP A 248 -21.87 13.55 0.84
C ASP A 248 -20.39 13.92 1.06
N ARG A 249 -19.91 13.81 2.29
CA ARG A 249 -18.50 14.04 2.66
C ARG A 249 -17.72 12.75 2.87
N CYS A 250 -18.39 11.61 2.93
CA CYS A 250 -17.76 10.31 3.15
C CYS A 250 -17.01 9.90 1.89
N ILE A 251 -15.70 9.69 1.98
CA ILE A 251 -14.86 9.25 0.87
C ILE A 251 -14.57 7.74 0.88
N LYS A 252 -15.31 6.97 1.68
CA LYS A 252 -15.18 5.51 1.77
C LYS A 252 -13.76 5.01 2.12
N CYS A 253 -12.97 5.81 2.84
CA CYS A 253 -11.59 5.44 3.20
C CYS A 253 -11.47 4.38 4.31
N GLY A 254 -12.49 4.25 5.17
CA GLY A 254 -12.52 3.28 6.26
C GLY A 254 -11.85 3.70 7.58
N SER A 255 -11.13 4.82 7.61
CA SER A 255 -10.36 5.26 8.81
C SER A 255 -11.17 5.31 10.10
N CYS A 256 -12.46 5.66 10.00
CA CYS A 256 -13.36 5.73 11.14
C CYS A 256 -13.60 4.37 11.82
N TYR A 257 -13.67 3.27 11.05
CA TYR A 257 -13.80 1.92 11.57
C TYR A 257 -12.45 1.39 12.06
N THR A 258 -11.38 1.65 11.32
CA THR A 258 -10.00 1.27 11.70
C THR A 258 -9.60 1.84 13.05
N MET A 259 -9.94 3.11 13.32
CA MET A 259 -9.59 3.78 14.58
C MET A 259 -10.58 3.53 15.73
N CYS A 260 -11.67 2.81 15.48
CA CYS A 260 -12.64 2.50 16.51
C CYS A 260 -12.02 1.52 17.52
N PRO A 261 -11.91 1.83 18.82
CA PRO A 261 -11.34 0.91 19.82
C PRO A 261 -12.20 -0.34 20.06
N ARG A 262 -13.35 -0.44 19.37
CA ARG A 262 -14.30 -1.54 19.44
C ARG A 262 -14.34 -2.39 18.17
N SER A 263 -13.62 -2.02 17.11
CA SER A 263 -13.41 -2.89 15.94
C SER A 263 -12.28 -3.89 16.23
N TRP A 264 -11.17 -3.40 16.74
CA TRP A 264 -10.04 -4.19 17.23
C TRP A 264 -9.32 -3.40 18.33
N LEU A 265 -8.60 -4.09 19.23
CA LEU A 265 -7.87 -3.44 20.33
C LEU A 265 -6.61 -4.24 20.69
N PRO A 266 -5.40 -3.78 20.31
CA PRO A 266 -4.16 -4.50 20.55
C PRO A 266 -3.64 -4.24 21.98
N LEU A 267 -4.31 -4.83 22.98
CA LEU A 267 -4.00 -4.56 24.40
C LEU A 267 -2.54 -4.84 24.77
N THR A 268 -1.94 -5.91 24.25
CA THR A 268 -0.55 -6.28 24.53
C THR A 268 0.42 -5.22 24.03
N GLN A 269 0.25 -4.77 22.78
CA GLN A 269 1.10 -3.73 22.19
C GLN A 269 0.90 -2.37 22.89
N ILE A 270 -0.34 -2.00 23.22
CA ILE A 270 -0.62 -0.75 23.95
C ILE A 270 0.08 -0.73 25.31
N LYS A 271 0.03 -1.84 26.05
CA LYS A 271 0.71 -1.97 27.35
C LYS A 271 2.23 -1.88 27.21
N LYS A 272 2.80 -2.56 26.21
CA LYS A 272 4.22 -2.49 25.87
C LYS A 272 4.67 -1.05 25.57
N ASP A 273 3.89 -0.30 24.80
CA ASP A 273 4.22 1.08 24.42
C ASP A 273 4.04 2.08 25.58
N THR A 274 3.12 1.80 26.52
CA THR A 274 2.82 2.68 27.66
C THR A 274 3.57 2.32 28.94
N GLY A 275 4.22 1.16 29.00
CA GLY A 275 4.89 0.65 30.20
C GLY A 275 3.94 0.22 31.32
N LEU A 276 2.69 -0.08 30.98
CA LEU A 276 1.61 -0.51 31.89
C LEU A 276 1.45 -2.03 31.97
#